data_AF-A0A560JG31-F1
#
_entry.id   AF-A0A560JG31-F1
#
_cell.length_a   1.000
_cell.length_b   1.000
_cell.length_c   1.000
_cell.angle_alpha   90.00
_cell.angle_beta   90.00
_cell.angle_gamma   90.00
#
_symmetry.space_group_name_H-M   'P 1'
#
loop_
_entity.id
_entity.type
_entity.pdbx_description
1 polymer ?
#
loop_
_entity_poly.entity_id
_entity_poly.type
_entity_poly.pdbx_seq_one_letter_code
_entity_poly.pdbx_strand_id
1 'polypeptide(L)' 'MPGVDRGGNIVNLGYVGSEAIANLRNILFHGPFRDQGMPDFSGKLKEGDVVKLQAFIQGTVDAIRPKIR' A
#
# COMPACT_ATOMS: atom_id res chain seq x y z
N MET A 1 7.16 -13.59 13.00
CA MET A 1 7.33 -12.82 11.75
C MET A 1 7.78 -11.41 12.13
N PRO A 2 9.06 -11.04 11.91
CA PRO A 2 9.52 -9.67 12.12
C PRO A 2 9.04 -8.80 10.95
N GLY A 3 8.46 -7.62 11.21
CA GLY A 3 8.09 -6.65 10.17
C GLY A 3 6.61 -6.28 10.05
N VAL A 4 5.81 -6.44 11.11
CA VAL A 4 4.39 -6.06 11.15
C VAL A 4 4.17 -4.80 11.99
N ASP A 5 5.13 -3.86 11.97
CA ASP A 5 4.99 -2.61 12.71
C ASP A 5 4.08 -1.62 11.97
N ARG A 6 3.42 -0.75 12.75
CA ARG A 6 2.39 0.20 12.28
C ARG A 6 2.91 1.31 11.35
N GLY A 7 4.19 1.27 10.99
CA GLY A 7 4.90 2.38 10.35
C GLY A 7 5.39 3.41 11.36
N GLY A 8 6.32 4.25 10.91
CA GLY A 8 6.93 5.34 11.69
C GLY A 8 6.81 6.65 10.93
N ASN A 9 7.94 7.26 10.55
CA ASN A 9 7.94 8.42 9.66
C ASN A 9 7.39 8.14 8.25
N ILE A 10 7.31 6.86 7.87
CA ILE A 10 6.63 6.38 6.66
C ILE A 10 5.52 5.45 7.09
N VAL A 11 4.32 5.68 6.56
CA VAL A 11 3.11 4.93 6.90
C VAL A 11 3.17 3.53 6.27
N ASN A 12 2.78 2.51 7.04
CA ASN A 12 2.63 1.15 6.54
C ASN A 12 1.27 0.98 5.85
N LEU A 13 1.27 0.57 4.58
CA LEU A 13 0.06 0.35 3.79
C LEU A 13 -0.86 -0.76 4.33
N GLY A 14 -0.37 -1.65 5.20
CA GLY A 14 -1.21 -2.63 5.89
C GLY A 14 -2.11 -2.03 6.98
N TYR A 15 -1.90 -0.76 7.35
CA TYR A 15 -2.60 -0.08 8.44
C TYR A 15 -3.36 1.19 7.99
N VAL A 16 -3.39 1.48 6.69
CA VAL A 16 -4.23 2.54 6.13
C VAL A 16 -5.64 2.02 5.86
N GLY A 17 -6.61 2.94 5.70
CA GLY A 17 -7.98 2.56 5.33
C GLY A 17 -8.01 1.82 3.99
N SER A 18 -8.96 0.90 3.83
CA SER A 18 -9.16 0.13 2.60
C SER A 18 -9.35 1.01 1.36
N GLU A 19 -9.90 2.21 1.53
CA GLU A 19 -10.05 3.22 0.49
C GLU A 19 -8.71 3.67 -0.11
N ALA A 20 -7.65 3.78 0.70
CA ALA A 20 -6.32 4.14 0.21
C ALA A 20 -5.72 3.01 -0.65
N ILE A 21 -6.00 1.75 -0.30
CA ILE A 21 -5.57 0.60 -1.11
C ILE A 21 -6.40 0.48 -2.38
N ALA A 22 -7.71 0.70 -2.32
CA ALA A 22 -8.58 0.73 -3.50
C ALA A 22 -8.14 1.81 -4.50
N ASN A 23 -7.69 2.96 -4.00
CA ASN A 23 -7.20 4.08 -4.80
C ASN A 23 -5.67 4.10 -4.98
N LEU A 24 -4.97 2.98 -4.71
CA LEU A 24 -3.50 2.91 -4.72
C LEU A 24 -2.88 3.43 -6.03
N ARG A 25 -3.56 3.22 -7.16
CA ARG A 25 -3.17 3.78 -8.46
C ARG A 25 -2.93 5.29 -8.40
N ASN A 26 -3.86 6.04 -7.81
CA ASN A 26 -3.82 7.50 -7.75
C ASN A 26 -2.72 8.00 -6.80
N ILE A 27 -2.24 7.12 -5.93
CA ILE A 27 -1.14 7.39 -5.00
C ILE A 27 0.21 7.12 -5.70
N LEU A 28 0.30 6.03 -6.47
CA LEU A 28 1.52 5.62 -7.17
C LEU A 28 1.81 6.42 -8.45
N PHE A 29 0.77 6.85 -9.16
CA PHE A 29 0.88 7.57 -10.42
C PHE A 29 0.29 8.96 -10.26
N HIS A 30 1.10 9.98 -10.49
CA HIS A 30 0.57 11.33 -10.36
C HIS A 30 0.05 11.71 -8.97
N GLY A 31 0.58 11.02 -7.94
CA GLY A 31 0.05 11.10 -6.59
C GLY A 31 0.36 12.36 -5.79
N PRO A 32 -0.42 12.60 -4.72
CA PRO A 32 -0.38 13.83 -3.93
C PRO A 32 0.80 13.90 -2.94
N PHE A 33 1.46 12.77 -2.66
CA PHE A 33 2.50 12.69 -1.63
C PHE A 33 3.93 12.87 -2.17
N ARG A 34 4.09 13.31 -3.43
CA ARG A 34 5.40 13.48 -4.05
C ARG A 34 6.29 14.47 -3.30
N ASP A 35 5.72 15.58 -2.86
CA ASP A 35 6.44 16.61 -2.11
C ASP A 35 6.85 16.13 -0.71
N GLN A 36 6.30 14.99 -0.25
CA GLN A 36 6.64 14.32 1.00
C GLN A 36 7.65 13.18 0.80
N GLY A 37 8.22 13.05 -0.40
CA GLY A 37 9.23 12.05 -0.73
C GLY A 37 8.68 10.75 -1.32
N MET A 38 7.36 10.64 -1.55
CA MET A 38 6.80 9.47 -2.23
C MET A 38 7.14 9.49 -3.74
N PRO A 39 7.83 8.48 -4.28
CA PRO A 39 8.22 8.49 -5.68
C PRO A 39 7.03 8.36 -6.62
N ASP A 40 7.17 8.93 -7.82
CA ASP A 40 6.30 8.63 -8.94
C ASP A 40 6.69 7.32 -9.62
N PHE A 41 5.71 6.47 -9.86
CA PHE A 41 5.89 5.20 -10.56
C PHE A 41 5.35 5.22 -11.99
N SER A 42 4.86 6.36 -12.48
CA SER A 42 4.45 6.53 -13.88
C SER A 42 5.57 6.10 -14.83
N GLY A 43 5.24 5.22 -15.80
CA GLY A 43 6.20 4.66 -16.75
C GLY A 43 7.12 3.56 -16.20
N LYS A 44 7.12 3.32 -14.88
CA LYS A 44 7.87 2.23 -14.23
C LYS A 44 7.00 1.02 -13.89
N LEU A 45 5.74 1.28 -13.51
CA LEU A 45 4.74 0.25 -13.27
C LEU A 45 3.62 0.35 -14.31
N LYS A 46 3.03 -0.81 -14.64
CA LYS A 46 1.82 -0.88 -15.45
C LYS A 46 0.60 -1.07 -14.55
N GLU A 47 -0.59 -0.83 -15.11
CA GLU A 47 -1.86 -1.04 -14.39
C GLU A 47 -2.00 -2.44 -13.79
N GLY A 48 -1.60 -3.46 -14.55
CA GLY A 48 -1.64 -4.84 -14.05
C GLY A 48 -0.73 -5.09 -12.85
N ASP A 49 0.33 -4.29 -12.68
CA ASP A 49 1.23 -4.42 -11.53
C ASP A 49 0.66 -3.72 -10.29
N VAL A 50 -0.13 -2.65 -10.46
CA VAL A 50 -0.87 -2.03 -9.35
C VAL A 50 -1.86 -3.02 -8.74
N VAL A 51 -2.57 -3.79 -9.56
CA VAL A 51 -3.51 -4.82 -9.09
C VAL A 51 -2.79 -5.91 -8.29
N LYS A 52 -1.61 -6.35 -8.75
CA LYS A 52 -0.79 -7.31 -8.00
C LYS A 52 -0.33 -6.76 -6.65
N LEU A 53 0.07 -5.48 -6.61
CA LEU A 53 0.45 -4.81 -5.36
C LEU A 53 -0.72 -4.72 -4.38
N GLN A 54 -1.92 -4.36 -4.86
CA GLN A 54 -3.14 -4.35 -4.04
C GLN A 54 -3.40 -5.74 -3.44
N ALA A 55 -3.36 -6.79 -4.27
CA ALA A 55 -3.57 -8.16 -3.82
C ALA A 55 -2.52 -8.63 -2.81
N PHE A 56 -1.25 -8.25 -3.01
CA PHE A 56 -0.17 -8.57 -2.08
C PHE A 56 -0.36 -7.89 -0.72
N ILE A 57 -0.69 -6.59 -0.71
CA ILE A 57 -0.93 -5.83 0.52
C ILE A 57 -2.13 -6.43 1.26
N GLN A 58 -3.24 -6.66 0.57
CA GLN A 58 -4.45 -7.23 1.17
C GLN A 58 -4.19 -8.65 1.69
N GLY A 59 -3.52 -9.51 0.92
CA GLY A 59 -3.18 -10.87 1.36
C GLY A 59 -2.25 -10.88 2.58
N THR A 60 -1.35 -9.91 2.69
CA THR A 60 -0.51 -9.73 3.87
C THR A 60 -1.33 -9.31 5.08
N VAL A 61 -2.23 -8.32 4.91
CA VAL A 61 -3.16 -7.87 5.96
C VAL A 61 -4.04 -9.01 6.45
N ASP A 62 -4.63 -9.78 5.54
CA ASP A 62 -5.49 -10.92 5.88
C ASP A 62 -4.72 -12.03 6.62
N ALA A 63 -3.43 -12.22 6.32
CA ALA A 63 -2.58 -13.20 7.00
C ALA A 63 -2.18 -12.78 8.43
N ILE A 64 -2.05 -11.47 8.69
CA ILE A 64 -1.66 -10.94 10.01
C ILE A 64 -2.86 -10.54 10.87
N ARG A 65 -4.05 -10.38 10.27
CA ARG A 65 -5.26 -9.98 10.98
C ARG A 65 -5.54 -11.03 12.06
N PRO A 66 -5.60 -10.63 13.35
CA PRO A 66 -5.96 -11.58 14.40
C PRO A 66 -7.31 -12.19 14.06
N LYS A 67 -7.38 -13.53 13.99
CA LYS A 67 -8.69 -14.21 13.98
C LYS A 67 -9.34 -13.90 15.32
N ILE A 68 -10.21 -12.90 15.32
CA ILE A 68 -11.14 -12.69 16.44
C ILE A 68 -12.03 -13.93 16.42
N ARG A 69 -11.78 -14.86 17.35
CA ARG A 69 -12.65 -15.99 17.64
C ARG A 69 -13.75 -15.52 18.58
#